data_AF-A0A9W8NJV7-F1
#
_entry.id   AF-A0A9W8NJV7-F1
#
_cell.length_a   1.000
_cell.length_b   1.000
_cell.length_c   1.000
_cell.angle_alpha   90.00
_cell.angle_beta   90.00
_cell.angle_gamma   90.00
#
_symmetry.space_group_name_H-M   'P 1'
#
loop_
_entity.id
_entity.type
_entity.pdbx_description
1 polymer ?
#
loop_
_entity_poly.entity_id
_entity_poly.type
_entity_poly.pdbx_seq_one_letter_code
_entity_poly.pdbx_strand_id
1 'polypeptide(L)'
;MPDDDPILEFVLMNTAALLVVSGICEADTSAMGPGDDGNVIKERGPGNGRWKEGVRRARWTIKSGEAWKQWSAFAEVTNSLPA
;
A
#
# COMPACT_ATOMS: atom_id res chain seq x y z
N MET A 1 -2.71 8.40 -14.31
CA MET A 1 -3.20 7.07 -14.71
C MET A 1 -4.65 6.96 -14.29
N PRO A 2 -5.56 6.51 -15.16
CA PRO A 2 -6.95 6.22 -14.80
C PRO A 2 -7.03 5.25 -13.62
N ASP A 3 -8.12 5.31 -12.85
CA ASP A 3 -8.27 4.46 -11.66
C ASP A 3 -8.52 2.97 -12.00
N ASP A 4 -8.95 2.71 -13.24
CA ASP A 4 -9.24 1.42 -13.87
C ASP A 4 -8.13 0.97 -14.85
N ASP A 5 -6.95 1.58 -14.78
CA ASP A 5 -5.81 1.15 -15.59
C ASP A 5 -5.38 -0.28 -15.19
N PRO A 6 -5.25 -1.23 -16.14
CA PRO A 6 -4.91 -2.62 -15.83
C PRO A 6 -3.57 -2.78 -15.10
N ILE A 7 -2.58 -1.92 -15.37
CA ILE A 7 -1.30 -1.93 -14.66
C ILE A 7 -1.49 -1.47 -13.23
N LEU A 8 -2.30 -0.42 -13.01
CA LEU A 8 -2.65 0.03 -11.67
C LEU A 8 -3.34 -1.08 -10.88
N GLU A 9 -4.33 -1.75 -11.47
CA GLU A 9 -5.05 -2.85 -10.82
C GLU A 9 -4.11 -4.00 -10.46
N PHE A 10 -3.20 -4.39 -11.36
CA PHE A 10 -2.20 -5.42 -11.09
C PHE A 10 -1.29 -5.05 -9.92
N VAL A 11 -0.79 -3.81 -9.89
CA VAL A 11 0.05 -3.30 -8.79
C VAL A 11 -0.71 -3.27 -7.47
N LEU A 12 -1.95 -2.77 -7.48
CA LEU A 12 -2.81 -2.72 -6.30
C LEU A 12 -3.10 -4.11 -5.75
N MET A 13 -3.39 -5.09 -6.62
CA MET A 13 -3.68 -6.47 -6.21
C MET A 13 -2.49 -7.11 -5.50
N ASN A 14 -1.30 -7.06 -6.10
CA ASN A 14 -0.10 -7.68 -5.52
C ASN A 14 0.36 -6.96 -4.25
N THR A 15 0.30 -5.63 -4.24
CA THR A 15 0.63 -4.83 -3.05
C THR A 15 -0.35 -5.12 -1.92
N ALA A 16 -1.65 -5.17 -2.20
CA ALA A 16 -2.66 -5.52 -1.21
C ALA A 16 -2.45 -6.92 -0.63
N ALA A 17 -2.07 -7.90 -1.46
CA ALA A 17 -1.75 -9.24 -0.99
C ALA A 17 -0.59 -9.22 0.03
N LEU A 18 0.51 -8.53 -0.28
CA LEU A 18 1.63 -8.35 0.64
C LEU A 18 1.20 -7.69 1.97
N LEU A 19 0.38 -6.64 1.90
CA LEU A 19 -0.13 -5.95 3.08
C LEU A 19 -1.03 -6.86 3.93
N VAL A 20 -1.92 -7.63 3.32
CA VAL A 20 -2.78 -8.58 4.05
C VAL A 20 -1.94 -9.65 4.75
N VAL A 21 -1.00 -10.29 4.03
CA VAL A 21 -0.22 -11.41 4.62
C VAL A 21 0.81 -10.95 5.64
N SER A 22 1.29 -9.71 5.56
CA SER A 22 2.16 -9.12 6.60
C SER A 22 1.42 -8.82 7.92
N GLY A 23 0.08 -8.87 7.93
CA GLY A 23 -0.75 -8.59 9.10
C GLY A 23 -1.03 -7.11 9.33
N ILE A 24 -0.48 -6.18 8.54
CA ILE A 24 -0.69 -4.73 8.74
C ILE A 24 -2.16 -4.31 8.61
N CYS A 25 -2.95 -5.07 7.84
CA CYS A 25 -4.39 -4.82 7.67
C CYS A 25 -5.24 -5.22 8.89
N GLU A 26 -4.70 -5.97 9.86
CA GLU A 26 -5.45 -6.37 11.07
C GLU A 26 -5.57 -5.24 12.10
N ALA A 27 -4.81 -4.15 11.93
CA ALA A 27 -4.94 -2.96 12.77
C ALA A 27 -6.38 -2.43 12.78
N ASP A 28 -6.85 -1.96 13.95
CA ASP A 28 -8.19 -1.39 14.11
C ASP A 28 -8.27 0.11 13.82
N THR A 29 -7.11 0.74 13.58
CA THR A 29 -6.96 2.15 13.24
C THR A 29 -5.89 2.32 12.15
N SER A 30 -5.92 3.45 11.46
CA SER A 30 -4.95 3.83 10.45
C SER A 30 -4.14 5.06 10.90
N ALA A 31 -2.87 5.12 10.50
CA ALA A 31 -1.97 6.24 10.78
C ALA A 31 -0.91 6.34 9.67
N MET A 32 -1.35 6.42 8.42
CA MET A 32 -0.48 6.29 7.25
C MET A 32 0.23 7.59 6.89
N GLY A 33 -0.33 8.74 7.27
CA GLY A 33 0.25 10.06 6.99
C GLY A 33 -0.80 11.08 6.54
N PRO A 34 -0.39 12.16 5.86
CA PRO A 34 -1.31 13.18 5.37
C PRO A 34 -2.45 12.61 4.52
N GLY A 35 -3.68 13.04 4.80
CA GLY A 35 -4.88 12.59 4.09
C GLY A 35 -5.41 11.22 4.50
N ASP A 36 -4.81 10.55 5.48
CA ASP A 36 -5.40 9.38 6.14
C ASP A 36 -6.44 9.83 7.18
N ASP A 37 -7.62 9.22 7.16
CA ASP A 37 -8.75 9.59 8.02
C ASP A 37 -8.78 8.81 9.35
N GLY A 38 -7.78 7.95 9.56
CA GLY A 38 -7.65 7.11 10.74
C GLY A 38 -8.53 5.85 10.72
N ASN A 39 -9.39 5.70 9.71
CA ASN A 39 -10.33 4.59 9.62
C ASN A 39 -9.73 3.40 8.85
N VAL A 40 -10.28 2.21 9.12
CA VAL A 40 -9.90 0.96 8.45
C VAL A 40 -11.13 0.24 7.93
N ILE A 41 -10.98 -0.51 6.84
CA ILE A 41 -12.03 -1.38 6.33
C ILE A 41 -11.94 -2.74 7.03
N LYS A 42 -12.91 -3.04 7.91
CA LYS A 42 -12.91 -4.28 8.70
C LYS A 42 -13.49 -5.50 7.99
N GLU A 43 -14.03 -5.33 6.78
CA GLU A 43 -14.60 -6.43 5.98
C GLU A 43 -13.56 -7.53 5.72
N ARG A 44 -13.98 -8.78 5.89
CA ARG A 44 -13.14 -9.97 5.65
C ARG A 44 -13.54 -10.67 4.37
N GLY A 45 -12.54 -11.11 3.61
CA GLY A 45 -12.69 -11.91 2.40
C GLY A 45 -12.01 -13.29 2.52
N PRO A 46 -11.56 -13.86 1.39
CA PRO A 46 -10.92 -15.18 1.37
C PRO A 46 -9.75 -15.32 2.36
N GLY A 47 -9.57 -16.51 2.95
CA GLY A 47 -8.52 -16.73 3.94
C GLY A 47 -8.66 -15.87 5.20
N ASN A 48 -9.86 -15.35 5.48
CA ASN A 48 -10.17 -14.45 6.58
C ASN A 48 -9.41 -13.10 6.55
N GLY A 49 -8.77 -12.74 5.43
CA GLY A 49 -8.00 -11.50 5.30
C GLY A 49 -8.86 -10.26 5.04
N ARG A 50 -8.40 -9.09 5.49
CA ARG A 50 -9.02 -7.78 5.20
C ARG A 50 -8.52 -7.21 3.86
N TRP A 51 -8.98 -7.79 2.75
CA TRP A 51 -8.49 -7.47 1.40
C TRP A 51 -8.80 -6.05 0.93
N LYS A 52 -10.01 -5.55 1.24
CA LYS A 52 -10.39 -4.17 0.91
C LYS A 52 -9.50 -3.15 1.63
N GLU A 53 -9.09 -3.45 2.86
CA GLU A 53 -8.12 -2.64 3.59
C GLU A 53 -6.75 -2.68 2.92
N GLY A 54 -6.29 -3.86 2.49
CA GLY A 54 -5.05 -3.98 1.71
C GLY A 54 -5.05 -3.10 0.46
N VAL A 55 -6.14 -3.11 -0.31
CA VAL A 55 -6.29 -2.27 -1.50
C VAL A 55 -6.38 -0.78 -1.13
N ARG A 56 -7.10 -0.41 -0.06
CA ARG A 56 -7.16 0.99 0.43
C ARG A 56 -5.75 1.51 0.74
N ARG A 57 -4.98 0.75 1.51
CA ARG A 57 -3.61 1.10 1.89
C ARG A 57 -2.70 1.20 0.67
N ALA A 58 -2.75 0.21 -0.23
CA ALA A 58 -1.98 0.22 -1.47
C ALA A 58 -2.32 1.43 -2.37
N ARG A 59 -3.60 1.81 -2.46
CA ARG A 59 -4.02 2.99 -3.24
C ARG A 59 -3.50 4.27 -2.61
N TRP A 60 -3.50 4.36 -1.29
CA TRP A 60 -2.96 5.52 -0.59
C TRP A 60 -1.46 5.69 -0.86
N THR A 61 -0.64 4.62 -0.88
CA THR A 61 0.81 4.77 -1.13
C THR A 61 1.12 5.36 -2.50
N ILE A 62 0.26 5.09 -3.50
CA ILE A 62 0.36 5.68 -4.84
C ILE A 62 -0.15 7.12 -4.84
N LYS A 63 -1.35 7.38 -4.32
CA LYS A 63 -2.00 8.71 -4.39
C LYS A 63 -1.30 9.76 -3.51
N SER A 64 -0.72 9.36 -2.38
CA SER A 64 0.05 10.25 -1.50
C SER A 64 1.45 10.58 -2.01
N GLY A 65 1.98 9.79 -2.96
CA GLY A 65 3.36 9.89 -3.42
C GLY A 65 4.39 9.23 -2.51
N GLU A 66 3.99 8.62 -1.38
CA GLU A 66 4.95 7.97 -0.48
C GLU A 66 5.66 6.78 -1.15
N ALA A 67 5.01 6.03 -2.04
CA ALA A 67 5.67 4.98 -2.82
C ALA A 67 6.85 5.52 -3.64
N TRP A 68 6.65 6.67 -4.30
CA TRP A 68 7.69 7.33 -5.08
C TRP A 68 8.81 7.89 -4.22
N LYS A 69 8.46 8.47 -3.07
CA LYS A 69 9.43 8.99 -2.10
C LYS A 69 10.33 7.88 -1.54
N GLN A 70 9.75 6.75 -1.12
CA GLN A 70 10.52 5.61 -0.62
C GLN A 70 11.40 4.99 -1.71
N TRP A 71 10.89 4.85 -2.94
CA TRP A 71 11.69 4.38 -4.07
C TRP A 71 12.88 5.31 -4.37
N SER A 72 12.64 6.63 -4.38
CA SER A 72 13.67 7.63 -4.65
C SER A 72 14.78 7.59 -3.59
N ALA A 73 14.39 7.51 -2.31
CA ALA A 73 15.33 7.39 -1.19
C ALA A 73 16.12 6.07 -1.26
N PHE A 74 15.46 4.95 -1.58
CA PHE A 74 16.13 3.67 -1.79
C PHE A 74 17.18 3.78 -2.89
N ALA A 75 16.82 4.29 -4.06
CA ALA A 75 17.72 4.44 -5.21
C ALA A 75 18.92 5.35 -4.90
N GLU A 76 18.68 6.48 -4.21
CA GLU A 76 19.74 7.40 -3.77
C GLU A 76 20.77 6.68 -2.90
N VAL A 77 20.30 5.98 -1.86
CA VAL A 77 21.18 5.25 -0.94
C VAL A 77 21.92 4.14 -1.67
N THR A 78 21.24 3.31 -2.45
CA THR A 78 21.90 2.18 -3.12
C THR A 78 22.92 2.61 -4.15
N ASN A 79 22.73 3.75 -4.82
CA ASN A 79 23.70 4.30 -5.77
C ASN A 79 24.93 4.91 -5.09
N SER A 80 24.84 5.24 -3.80
CA SER A 80 25.97 5.74 -3.01
C SER A 80 26.88 4.64 -2.47
N LEU A 81 26.43 3.37 -2.53
CA LEU A 81 27.20 2.23 -2.04
C LEU A 81 28.32 1.86 -3.02
N PRO A 82 29.51 1.47 -2.52
CA PRO A 82 30.56 0.90 -3.36
C PRO A 82 30.07 -0.36 -4.08
N ALA A 83 30.61 -0.61 -5.28
CA ALA A 83 30.37 -1.82 -6.06
C ALA A 83 30.97 -3.07 -5.40
#